data_AF-A0A1J5P2L3-F1
#
_entry.id   AF-A0A1J5P2L3-F1
#
_cell.length_a   1.000
_cell.length_b   1.000
_cell.length_c   1.000
_cell.angle_alpha   90.00
_cell.angle_beta   90.00
_cell.angle_gamma   90.00
#
_symmetry.space_group_name_H-M   'P 1'
#
loop_
_entity.id
_entity.type
_entity.pdbx_description
1 polymer ?
#
loop_
_entity_poly.entity_id
_entity_poly.type
_entity_poly.pdbx_seq_one_letter_code
_entity_poly.pdbx_strand_id
1 'polypeptide(L)'
;MPGIPVVFFLAAGAALLVGPKGLLTWPGLAAAAAGTLFSVRNKYFWAAVIGAGSAAVSVAAQTAFGFCAWCGLAAGFFAAAGLGAVAASGNLPRRLGAAALVLAAAVAAGSFLAYAVAGPGGARAVQPLPAVAGTAAGGSVTTTAKADRPSTSGGKAVLYISPWCPNCERALRVFIGRDPAGTKWEPVVVPQSDLRAGEEKLRALGYTGDVRSEASVPAEGVPYLRSADGRGFLGATRCLEWAQSNL
;
A
#
# COMPACT_ATOMS: atom_id res chain seq x y z
N MET A 1 24.40 -26.31 0.19
CA MET A 1 24.21 -25.76 -1.17
C MET A 1 24.31 -24.23 -1.11
N PRO A 2 25.50 -23.65 -1.35
CA PRO A 2 25.78 -22.23 -1.13
C PRO A 2 24.99 -21.27 -2.06
N GLY A 3 24.46 -21.76 -3.19
CA GLY A 3 23.77 -20.94 -4.19
C GLY A 3 22.31 -20.61 -3.90
N ILE A 4 21.63 -21.34 -3.02
CA ILE A 4 20.19 -21.15 -2.75
C ILE A 4 19.88 -19.72 -2.24
N PRO A 5 20.55 -19.20 -1.19
CA PRO A 5 20.24 -17.85 -0.69
C PRO A 5 20.58 -16.75 -1.69
N VAL A 6 21.61 -16.94 -2.53
CA VAL A 6 22.01 -15.99 -3.58
C VAL A 6 20.88 -15.79 -4.58
N VAL A 7 20.28 -16.87 -5.07
CA VAL A 7 19.17 -16.82 -6.03
C VAL A 7 17.98 -16.04 -5.45
N PHE A 8 17.66 -16.26 -4.18
CA PHE A 8 16.56 -15.54 -3.53
C PHE A 8 16.83 -14.06 -3.32
N PHE A 9 18.06 -13.66 -2.96
CA PHE A 9 18.41 -12.23 -2.88
C PHE A 9 18.35 -11.54 -4.24
N LEU A 10 18.81 -12.20 -5.30
CA LEU A 10 18.70 -11.68 -6.66
C LEU A 10 17.23 -11.57 -7.10
N ALA A 11 16.41 -12.57 -6.80
CA ALA A 11 14.98 -12.54 -7.08
C ALA A 11 14.26 -11.40 -6.32
N ALA A 12 14.63 -11.15 -5.05
CA ALA A 12 14.13 -10.02 -4.28
C ALA A 12 14.48 -8.68 -4.94
N GLY A 13 15.73 -8.52 -5.38
CA GLY A 13 16.18 -7.33 -6.12
C GLY A 13 15.42 -7.13 -7.44
N ALA A 14 15.23 -8.20 -8.21
CA ALA A 14 14.48 -8.16 -9.47
C ALA A 14 13.01 -7.77 -9.24
N ALA A 15 12.35 -8.33 -8.23
CA ALA A 15 10.98 -7.97 -7.86
C ALA A 15 10.84 -6.48 -7.52
N LEU A 16 11.82 -5.91 -6.81
CA LEU A 16 11.86 -4.48 -6.47
C LEU A 16 12.09 -3.58 -7.69
N LEU A 17 12.79 -4.05 -8.73
CA LEU A 17 13.06 -3.28 -9.95
C LEU A 17 11.88 -3.26 -10.93
N VAL A 18 11.11 -4.34 -10.97
CA VAL A 18 9.93 -4.48 -11.86
C VAL A 18 8.71 -3.75 -11.27
N GLY A 19 8.61 -3.70 -9.94
CA GLY A 19 7.52 -3.03 -9.25
C GLY A 19 7.56 -1.49 -9.35
N PRO A 20 6.47 -0.81 -8.93
CA PRO A 20 6.44 0.65 -8.82
C PRO A 20 7.53 1.12 -7.85
N LYS A 21 8.31 2.12 -8.28
CA LYS A 21 9.45 2.65 -7.53
C LYS A 21 8.96 3.54 -6.40
N GLY A 22 9.27 3.17 -5.17
CA GLY A 22 8.98 3.95 -3.96
C GLY A 22 10.25 4.35 -3.22
N LEU A 23 10.09 5.16 -2.17
CA LEU A 23 11.19 5.60 -1.31
C LEU A 23 11.97 4.42 -0.69
N LEU A 24 11.30 3.30 -0.43
CA LEU A 24 11.86 2.10 0.18
C LEU A 24 12.51 1.12 -0.81
N THR A 25 12.38 1.35 -2.12
CA THR A 25 12.97 0.49 -3.15
C THR A 25 14.50 0.50 -3.09
N TRP A 26 15.10 1.67 -2.87
CA TRP A 26 16.56 1.82 -2.81
C TRP A 26 17.20 1.14 -1.60
N PRO A 27 16.70 1.32 -0.35
CA PRO A 27 17.17 0.53 0.79
C PRO A 27 17.01 -0.98 0.58
N GLY A 28 15.91 -1.42 -0.03
CA GLY A 28 15.66 -2.83 -0.35
C GLY A 28 16.70 -3.38 -1.34
N LEU A 29 17.04 -2.64 -2.39
CA LEU A 29 18.07 -3.04 -3.35
C LEU A 29 19.46 -3.11 -2.71
N ALA A 30 19.80 -2.15 -1.85
CA ALA A 30 21.05 -2.18 -1.09
C ALA A 30 21.12 -3.42 -0.19
N ALA A 31 20.02 -3.78 0.46
CA ALA A 31 19.93 -4.99 1.27
C ALA A 31 20.06 -6.27 0.43
N ALA A 32 19.43 -6.33 -0.75
CA ALA A 32 19.57 -7.46 -1.67
C ALA A 32 21.02 -7.65 -2.13
N ALA A 33 21.71 -6.55 -2.48
CA ALA A 33 23.12 -6.58 -2.87
C ALA A 33 24.02 -7.02 -1.70
N ALA A 34 23.80 -6.47 -0.51
CA ALA A 34 24.56 -6.85 0.69
C ALA A 34 24.34 -8.32 1.08
N GLY A 35 23.09 -8.79 1.07
CA GLY A 35 22.74 -10.19 1.32
C GLY A 35 23.41 -11.14 0.34
N THR A 36 23.38 -10.81 -0.96
CA THR A 36 24.07 -11.54 -2.02
C THR A 36 25.58 -11.62 -1.74
N LEU A 37 26.22 -10.50 -1.42
CA LEU A 37 27.65 -10.44 -1.15
C LEU A 37 28.04 -11.30 0.08
N PHE A 38 27.25 -11.25 1.15
CA PHE A 38 27.50 -12.07 2.33
C PHE A 38 27.28 -13.56 2.08
N SER A 39 26.28 -13.93 1.27
CA SER A 39 26.07 -15.32 0.85
C SER A 39 27.24 -15.84 0.01
N VAL A 40 27.73 -15.08 -0.95
CA VAL A 40 28.90 -15.46 -1.77
C VAL A 40 30.17 -15.61 -0.93
N ARG A 41 30.34 -14.77 0.10
CA ARG A 41 31.49 -14.86 1.03
C ARG A 41 31.33 -15.89 2.15
N ASN A 42 30.34 -16.79 2.06
CA ASN A 42 30.04 -17.80 3.08
C ASN A 42 29.77 -17.22 4.49
N LYS A 43 29.37 -15.94 4.58
CA LYS A 43 29.00 -15.25 5.83
C LYS A 43 27.51 -15.39 6.08
N TYR A 44 27.04 -16.64 6.17
CA TYR A 44 25.62 -16.99 6.22
C TYR A 44 24.83 -16.38 7.38
N PHE A 45 25.49 -16.12 8.52
CA PHE A 45 24.85 -15.43 9.65
C PHE A 45 24.39 -14.02 9.27
N TRP A 46 25.26 -13.23 8.63
CA TRP A 46 24.93 -11.88 8.19
C TRP A 46 23.90 -11.86 7.07
N ALA A 47 23.99 -12.82 6.15
CA ALA A 47 22.95 -13.01 5.13
C ALA A 47 21.58 -13.30 5.75
N ALA A 48 21.51 -14.14 6.79
CA ALA A 48 20.27 -14.42 7.51
C ALA A 48 19.70 -13.17 8.21
N VAL A 49 20.56 -12.38 8.87
CA VAL A 49 20.15 -11.13 9.52
C VAL A 49 19.56 -10.14 8.52
N ILE A 50 20.20 -9.97 7.36
CA ILE A 50 19.70 -9.08 6.31
C ILE A 50 18.38 -9.59 5.74
N GLY A 51 18.30 -10.88 5.39
CA GLY A 51 17.06 -11.47 4.86
C GLY A 51 15.88 -11.30 5.82
N ALA A 52 16.07 -11.63 7.09
CA ALA A 52 15.01 -11.48 8.09
C ALA A 52 14.67 -10.02 8.39
N GLY A 53 15.69 -9.17 8.54
CA GLY A 53 15.52 -7.74 8.83
C GLY A 53 14.79 -7.03 7.71
N SER A 54 15.19 -7.26 6.46
CA SER A 54 14.52 -6.68 5.28
C SER A 54 13.08 -7.17 5.12
N ALA A 55 12.81 -8.45 5.40
CA ALA A 55 11.45 -8.97 5.41
C ALA A 55 10.58 -8.28 6.49
N ALA A 56 11.09 -8.19 7.73
CA ALA A 56 10.39 -7.55 8.84
C ALA A 56 10.11 -6.06 8.57
N VAL A 57 11.12 -5.31 8.08
CA VAL A 57 10.96 -3.89 7.72
C VAL A 57 9.96 -3.74 6.57
N SER A 58 9.96 -4.63 5.59
CA SER A 58 8.98 -4.58 4.49
C SER A 58 7.54 -4.80 4.98
N VAL A 59 7.32 -5.74 5.90
CA VAL A 59 6.00 -5.96 6.51
C VAL A 59 5.59 -4.76 7.35
N ALA A 60 6.49 -4.24 8.19
CA ALA A 60 6.23 -3.04 8.98
C ALA A 60 5.90 -1.82 8.10
N ALA A 61 6.63 -1.64 6.99
CA ALA A 61 6.32 -0.59 6.02
C ALA A 61 4.95 -0.78 5.39
N GLN A 62 4.56 -2.01 5.05
CA GLN A 62 3.23 -2.29 4.49
C GLN A 62 2.10 -2.03 5.52
N THR A 63 2.36 -2.22 6.82
CA THR A 63 1.38 -1.82 7.87
C THR A 63 1.23 -0.31 8.00
N ALA A 64 2.28 0.48 7.70
CA ALA A 64 2.27 1.92 7.85
C ALA A 64 1.85 2.68 6.59
N PHE A 65 2.21 2.17 5.41
CA PHE A 65 2.07 2.88 4.12
C PHE A 65 1.10 2.21 3.14
N GLY A 66 0.46 1.10 3.52
CA GLY A 66 -0.49 0.39 2.69
C GLY A 66 0.12 -0.80 1.92
N PHE A 67 -0.77 -1.64 1.38
CA PHE A 67 -0.42 -2.90 0.75
C PHE A 67 0.21 -2.71 -0.64
N CYS A 68 1.36 -3.37 -0.86
CA CYS A 68 2.05 -3.38 -2.14
C CYS A 68 2.41 -4.84 -2.51
N ALA A 69 1.76 -5.39 -3.54
CA ALA A 69 1.93 -6.78 -3.93
C ALA A 69 3.40 -7.13 -4.26
N TRP A 70 4.11 -6.24 -4.97
CA TRP A 70 5.53 -6.42 -5.29
C TRP A 70 6.44 -6.35 -4.07
N CYS A 71 6.10 -5.51 -3.10
CA CYS A 71 6.83 -5.35 -1.84
C CYS A 71 6.65 -6.58 -0.94
N GLY A 72 5.43 -7.15 -0.91
CA GLY A 72 5.13 -8.42 -0.24
C GLY A 72 5.87 -9.59 -0.88
N LEU A 73 5.91 -9.65 -2.22
CA LEU A 73 6.66 -10.66 -2.96
C LEU A 73 8.16 -10.56 -2.66
N ALA A 74 8.74 -9.36 -2.70
CA ALA A 74 10.13 -9.13 -2.33
C ALA A 74 10.42 -9.51 -0.87
N ALA A 75 9.52 -9.20 0.06
CA ALA A 75 9.64 -9.63 1.47
C ALA A 75 9.66 -11.15 1.60
N GLY A 76 8.82 -11.85 0.84
CA GLY A 76 8.82 -13.32 0.77
C GLY A 76 10.16 -13.88 0.29
N PHE A 77 10.75 -13.29 -0.76
CA PHE A 77 12.09 -13.68 -1.22
C PHE A 77 13.18 -13.36 -0.20
N PHE A 78 13.12 -12.22 0.50
CA PHE A 78 14.05 -11.91 1.58
C PHE A 78 13.98 -12.91 2.73
N ALA A 79 12.75 -13.32 3.12
CA ALA A 79 12.55 -14.35 4.13
C ALA A 79 13.09 -15.71 3.66
N ALA A 80 12.82 -16.11 2.41
CA ALA A 80 13.35 -17.35 1.83
C ALA A 80 14.88 -17.34 1.75
N ALA A 81 15.49 -16.22 1.37
CA ALA A 81 16.93 -16.04 1.38
C ALA A 81 17.51 -16.19 2.80
N GLY A 82 16.82 -15.61 3.80
CA GLY A 82 17.15 -15.78 5.21
C GLY A 82 17.13 -17.24 5.65
N LEU A 83 16.05 -17.97 5.36
CA LEU A 83 15.94 -19.41 5.65
C LEU A 83 17.04 -20.22 4.96
N GLY A 84 17.29 -19.94 3.67
CA GLY A 84 18.34 -20.61 2.90
C GLY A 84 19.72 -20.37 3.48
N ALA A 85 20.00 -19.15 3.95
CA ALA A 85 21.25 -18.83 4.63
C ALA A 85 21.38 -19.54 5.98
N VAL A 86 20.29 -19.63 6.76
CA VAL A 86 20.26 -20.39 8.01
C VAL A 86 20.53 -21.87 7.78
N ALA A 87 19.85 -22.48 6.81
CA ALA A 87 20.03 -23.89 6.45
C ALA A 87 21.47 -24.18 5.97
N ALA A 88 22.12 -23.21 5.31
CA ALA A 88 23.50 -23.32 4.86
C ALA A 88 24.56 -23.08 5.96
N SER A 89 24.23 -22.34 7.03
CA SER A 89 25.17 -22.08 8.16
C SER A 89 25.51 -23.39 8.87
N GLY A 90 26.71 -23.66 9.42
CA GLY A 90 27.03 -24.97 10.02
C GLY A 90 26.68 -25.16 11.51
N ASN A 91 26.25 -24.10 12.21
CA ASN A 91 26.21 -24.07 13.68
C ASN A 91 24.77 -24.16 14.24
N LEU A 92 24.41 -25.30 14.82
CA LEU A 92 23.07 -25.65 15.30
C LEU A 92 22.39 -24.63 16.25
N PRO A 93 23.06 -24.03 17.26
CA PRO A 93 22.39 -23.06 18.13
C PRO A 93 22.12 -21.71 17.44
N ARG A 94 23.02 -21.26 16.55
CA ARG A 94 22.79 -20.07 15.71
C ARG A 94 21.77 -20.32 14.61
N ARG A 95 21.65 -21.57 14.14
CA ARG A 95 20.60 -22.00 13.21
C ARG A 95 19.22 -21.86 13.83
N LEU A 96 19.03 -22.34 15.06
CA LEU A 96 17.72 -22.32 15.72
C LEU A 96 17.24 -20.89 16.01
N GLY A 97 18.12 -20.02 16.50
CA GLY A 97 17.78 -18.61 16.75
C GLY A 97 17.44 -17.83 15.47
N ALA A 98 18.23 -18.01 14.41
CA ALA A 98 17.98 -17.35 13.13
C ALA A 98 16.78 -17.97 12.39
N ALA A 99 16.57 -19.28 12.48
CA ALA A 99 15.38 -19.95 11.93
C ALA A 99 14.10 -19.46 12.61
N ALA A 100 14.09 -19.38 13.95
CA ALA A 100 12.94 -18.87 14.70
C ALA A 100 12.59 -17.42 14.33
N LEU A 101 13.60 -16.58 14.16
CA LEU A 101 13.42 -15.18 13.77
C LEU A 101 12.89 -15.05 12.34
N VAL A 102 13.38 -15.87 11.40
CA VAL A 102 12.87 -15.87 10.02
C VAL A 102 11.48 -16.49 9.94
N LEU A 103 11.19 -17.54 10.72
CA LEU A 103 9.85 -18.12 10.81
C LEU A 103 8.86 -17.10 11.37
N ALA A 104 9.22 -16.37 12.42
CA ALA A 104 8.38 -15.32 13.00
C ALA A 104 8.12 -14.20 11.97
N ALA A 105 9.15 -13.78 11.23
CA ALA A 105 9.00 -12.79 10.17
C ALA A 105 8.12 -13.31 9.01
N ALA A 106 8.26 -14.58 8.61
CA ALA A 106 7.47 -15.20 7.57
C ALA A 106 6.00 -15.42 7.99
N VAL A 107 5.75 -15.79 9.24
CA VAL A 107 4.40 -15.92 9.80
C VAL A 107 3.74 -14.55 9.94
N ALA A 108 4.48 -13.51 10.34
CA ALA A 108 3.96 -12.15 10.37
C ALA A 108 3.65 -11.63 8.95
N ALA A 109 4.55 -11.87 7.99
CA ALA A 109 4.35 -11.51 6.59
C ALA A 109 3.17 -12.26 5.97
N GLY A 110 3.07 -13.57 6.22
CA GLY A 110 1.98 -14.42 5.73
C GLY A 110 0.63 -14.06 6.35
N SER A 111 0.60 -13.78 7.66
CA SER A 111 -0.60 -13.31 8.35
C SER A 111 -1.07 -11.96 7.80
N PHE A 112 -0.13 -11.04 7.52
CA PHE A 112 -0.46 -9.75 6.93
C PHE A 112 -0.91 -9.87 5.47
N LEU A 113 -0.28 -10.74 4.68
CA LEU A 113 -0.66 -11.02 3.29
C LEU A 113 -2.03 -11.70 3.22
N ALA A 114 -2.30 -12.67 4.09
CA ALA A 114 -3.60 -13.32 4.22
C ALA A 114 -4.67 -12.31 4.63
N TYR A 115 -4.36 -11.40 5.55
CA TYR A 115 -5.26 -10.30 5.93
C TYR A 115 -5.54 -9.34 4.77
N ALA A 116 -4.51 -9.01 3.98
CA ALA A 116 -4.64 -8.12 2.82
C ALA A 116 -5.38 -8.75 1.63
N VAL A 117 -5.23 -10.07 1.41
CA VAL A 117 -5.84 -10.82 0.30
C VAL A 117 -7.25 -11.33 0.65
N ALA A 118 -7.51 -11.71 1.91
CA ALA A 118 -8.83 -12.17 2.34
C ALA A 118 -9.86 -11.03 2.49
N GLY A 119 -9.42 -9.77 2.48
CA GLY A 119 -10.28 -8.60 2.65
C GLY A 119 -10.76 -8.45 4.09
N PRO A 120 -10.64 -7.26 4.71
CA PRO A 120 -11.21 -7.05 6.02
C PRO A 120 -12.72 -6.84 5.90
N GLY A 121 -13.49 -7.92 6.05
CA GLY A 121 -14.77 -7.89 6.73
C GLY A 121 -14.64 -7.57 8.24
N GLY A 122 -13.44 -7.27 8.73
CA GLY A 122 -13.23 -6.78 10.09
C GLY A 122 -11.78 -6.89 10.55
N ALA A 123 -11.05 -5.78 10.60
CA ALA A 123 -10.24 -5.41 11.76
C ALA A 123 -9.60 -4.02 11.57
N ARG A 124 -10.24 -3.06 12.24
CA ARG A 124 -9.63 -1.89 12.89
C ARG A 124 -8.85 -0.92 12.00
N ALA A 125 -9.48 0.25 11.86
CA ALA A 125 -8.84 1.55 11.85
C ALA A 125 -7.49 1.51 12.57
N VAL A 126 -6.41 1.66 11.81
CA VAL A 126 -5.15 2.16 12.33
C VAL A 126 -5.47 3.55 12.84
N GLN A 127 -5.55 3.70 14.17
CA GLN A 127 -5.59 5.02 14.78
C GLN A 127 -4.34 5.77 14.29
N PRO A 128 -4.46 6.99 13.75
CA PRO A 128 -3.30 7.78 13.43
C PRO A 128 -2.50 7.99 14.72
N LEU A 129 -1.20 7.68 14.67
CA LEU A 129 -0.23 8.03 15.71
C LEU A 129 -0.43 9.52 16.08
N PRO A 130 -0.42 9.90 17.37
CA PRO A 130 -0.38 11.31 17.72
C PRO A 130 0.91 11.90 17.15
N ALA A 131 0.77 12.94 16.33
CA ALA A 131 1.89 13.70 15.81
C ALA A 131 2.74 14.20 16.97
N VAL A 132 3.94 13.64 17.14
CA VAL A 132 4.98 14.24 17.97
C VAL A 132 5.33 15.57 17.33
N ALA A 133 4.96 16.66 17.99
CA ALA A 133 5.33 18.01 17.63
C ALA A 133 6.86 18.15 17.69
N GLY A 134 7.51 17.89 16.55
CA GLY A 134 8.91 18.25 16.33
C GLY A 134 8.98 19.73 15.96
N THR A 135 9.33 20.56 16.93
CA THR A 135 9.80 21.93 16.70
C THR A 135 11.08 21.88 15.86
N ALA A 136 10.99 22.28 14.60
CA ALA A 136 12.14 22.69 13.80
C ALA A 136 11.76 23.92 12.99
N ALA A 137 12.55 24.96 13.19
CA ALA A 137 12.35 26.31 12.71
C ALA A 137 12.55 26.44 11.19
N GLY A 138 11.82 27.40 10.61
CA GLY A 138 12.29 28.20 9.48
C GLY A 138 12.00 27.66 8.08
N GLY A 139 10.99 28.23 7.43
CA GLY A 139 10.80 28.10 5.98
C GLY A 139 9.34 28.03 5.58
N SER A 140 8.67 29.18 5.58
CA SER A 140 7.32 29.34 5.03
C SER A 140 7.31 28.97 3.55
N VAL A 141 6.81 27.77 3.25
CA VAL A 141 6.21 27.45 1.95
C VAL A 141 4.74 27.21 2.23
N THR A 142 3.92 28.10 1.70
CA THR A 142 2.46 28.07 1.83
C THR A 142 1.91 26.81 1.16
N THR A 143 1.85 25.71 1.91
CA THR A 143 0.95 24.59 1.63
C THR A 143 -0.32 24.84 2.41
N THR A 144 -1.33 25.38 1.73
CA THR A 144 -2.73 25.27 2.17
C THR A 144 -3.10 23.79 2.19
N ALA A 145 -2.76 23.11 3.29
CA ALA A 145 -3.40 21.87 3.69
C ALA A 145 -4.88 22.21 3.95
N LYS A 146 -5.76 21.84 3.01
CA LYS A 146 -7.21 21.87 3.19
C LYS A 146 -7.58 20.70 4.11
N ALA A 147 -7.21 20.83 5.38
CA ALA A 147 -7.74 20.01 6.46
C ALA A 147 -9.13 20.52 6.83
N ASP A 148 -10.05 19.57 7.03
CA ASP A 148 -11.39 19.73 7.59
C ASP A 148 -12.23 20.92 7.07
N ARG A 149 -13.00 20.67 6.02
CA ARG A 149 -14.32 21.32 5.90
C ARG A 149 -15.41 20.32 6.30
N PRO A 150 -16.25 20.65 7.31
CA PRO A 150 -17.51 19.98 7.50
C PRO A 150 -18.33 20.07 6.20
N SER A 151 -19.06 19.00 5.89
CA SER A 151 -19.97 18.90 4.77
C SER A 151 -20.92 20.10 4.68
N THR A 152 -20.54 21.10 3.88
CA THR A 152 -21.51 21.88 3.13
C THR A 152 -21.80 21.06 1.87
N SER A 153 -22.67 20.06 2.02
CA SER A 153 -23.24 19.31 0.91
C SER A 153 -24.09 20.27 0.09
N GLY A 154 -23.42 21.03 -0.79
CA GLY A 154 -24.07 21.78 -1.84
C GLY A 154 -24.58 20.81 -2.90
N GLY A 155 -25.59 20.00 -2.59
CA GLY A 155 -26.39 19.25 -3.57
C GLY A 155 -25.66 18.29 -4.52
N LYS A 156 -24.38 17.98 -4.34
CA LYS A 156 -23.61 17.09 -5.23
C LYS A 156 -23.63 15.64 -4.74
N ALA A 157 -23.59 14.71 -5.69
CA ALA A 157 -23.35 13.31 -5.38
C ALA A 157 -21.88 13.06 -5.02
N VAL A 158 -21.63 12.10 -4.13
CA VAL A 158 -20.30 11.77 -3.64
C VAL A 158 -19.95 10.34 -4.06
N LEU A 159 -18.87 10.19 -4.82
CA LEU A 159 -18.40 8.88 -5.28
C LEU A 159 -17.16 8.45 -4.49
N TYR A 160 -17.34 7.47 -3.61
CA TYR A 160 -16.28 6.84 -2.83
C TYR A 160 -15.49 5.86 -3.68
N ILE A 161 -14.18 6.03 -3.73
CA ILE A 161 -13.24 5.26 -4.56
C ILE A 161 -11.97 4.90 -3.80
N SER A 162 -11.28 3.86 -4.28
CA SER A 162 -9.88 3.59 -3.94
C SER A 162 -9.04 3.60 -5.22
N PRO A 163 -7.82 4.17 -5.22
CA PRO A 163 -6.97 4.18 -6.42
C PRO A 163 -6.59 2.77 -6.90
N TRP A 164 -6.59 1.80 -6.00
CA TRP A 164 -6.22 0.39 -6.24
C TRP A 164 -7.39 -0.48 -6.70
N CYS A 165 -8.61 0.06 -6.73
CA CYS A 165 -9.83 -0.67 -7.07
C CYS A 165 -10.05 -0.70 -8.61
N PRO A 166 -9.99 -1.88 -9.26
CA PRO A 166 -10.20 -1.99 -10.72
C PRO A 166 -11.62 -1.61 -11.15
N ASN A 167 -12.62 -1.98 -10.33
CA ASN A 167 -14.02 -1.65 -10.60
C ASN A 167 -14.30 -0.14 -10.54
N CYS A 168 -13.52 0.58 -9.73
CA CYS A 168 -13.63 2.02 -9.57
C CYS A 168 -13.13 2.75 -10.82
N GLU A 169 -12.13 2.21 -11.52
CA GLU A 169 -11.61 2.83 -12.75
C GLU A 169 -12.65 2.91 -13.86
N ARG A 170 -13.48 1.87 -14.01
CA ARG A 170 -14.58 1.88 -15.00
C ARG A 170 -15.59 2.98 -14.69
N ALA A 171 -15.96 3.13 -13.42
CA ALA A 171 -16.86 4.20 -12.98
C ALA A 171 -16.21 5.58 -13.21
N LEU A 172 -14.96 5.77 -12.81
CA LEU A 172 -14.24 7.04 -12.94
C LEU A 172 -14.14 7.51 -14.39
N ARG A 173 -13.83 6.63 -15.35
CA ARG A 173 -13.79 7.02 -16.77
C ARG A 173 -15.11 7.60 -17.26
N VAL A 174 -16.24 7.02 -16.84
CA VAL A 174 -17.57 7.50 -17.24
C VAL A 174 -17.94 8.80 -16.53
N PHE A 175 -17.70 8.89 -15.23
CA PHE A 175 -17.99 10.08 -14.44
C PHE A 175 -17.15 11.29 -14.90
N ILE A 176 -15.85 11.10 -15.09
CA ILE A 176 -14.94 12.16 -15.55
C ILE A 176 -15.21 12.51 -17.01
N GLY A 177 -15.52 11.52 -17.86
CA GLY A 177 -15.85 11.77 -19.27
C GLY A 177 -17.12 12.61 -19.46
N ARG A 178 -18.05 12.58 -18.50
CA ARG A 178 -19.30 13.35 -18.55
C ARG A 178 -19.25 14.67 -17.80
N ASP A 179 -18.61 14.70 -16.64
CA ASP A 179 -18.48 15.89 -15.80
C ASP A 179 -17.05 15.97 -15.23
N PRO A 180 -16.08 16.42 -16.05
CA PRO A 180 -14.67 16.44 -15.67
C PRO A 180 -14.36 17.44 -14.55
N ALA A 181 -15.19 18.48 -14.41
CA ALA A 181 -15.04 19.52 -13.39
C ALA A 181 -15.70 19.15 -12.05
N GLY A 182 -16.46 18.06 -11.97
CA GLY A 182 -17.15 17.66 -10.74
C GLY A 182 -18.21 18.68 -10.31
N THR A 183 -18.99 19.19 -11.27
CA THR A 183 -20.06 20.15 -11.00
C THR A 183 -21.26 19.48 -10.31
N LYS A 184 -21.57 18.24 -10.66
CA LYS A 184 -22.69 17.45 -10.12
C LYS A 184 -22.24 16.34 -9.16
N TRP A 185 -20.95 16.00 -9.19
CA TRP A 185 -20.39 14.94 -8.35
C TRP A 185 -19.01 15.30 -7.82
N GLU A 186 -18.57 14.60 -6.78
CA GLU A 186 -17.24 14.77 -6.19
C GLU A 186 -16.64 13.40 -5.82
N PRO A 187 -15.38 13.10 -6.20
CA PRO A 187 -14.69 11.89 -5.78
C PRO A 187 -14.20 12.02 -4.33
N VAL A 188 -14.43 10.96 -3.54
CA VAL A 188 -13.88 10.78 -2.21
C VAL A 188 -12.95 9.57 -2.21
N VAL A 189 -11.66 9.81 -1.95
CA VAL A 189 -10.63 8.78 -1.87
C VAL A 189 -10.64 8.13 -0.49
N VAL A 190 -10.73 6.80 -0.46
CA VAL A 190 -10.68 5.98 0.74
C VAL A 190 -9.73 4.79 0.52
N PRO A 191 -8.85 4.46 1.50
CA PRO A 191 -8.61 5.21 2.73
C PRO A 191 -7.91 6.55 2.49
N GLN A 192 -8.00 7.48 3.45
CA GLN A 192 -7.34 8.79 3.38
C GLN A 192 -5.83 8.72 3.14
N SER A 193 -5.15 7.66 3.59
CA SER A 193 -3.72 7.43 3.31
C SER A 193 -3.40 7.46 1.81
N ASP A 194 -4.39 7.12 0.98
CA ASP A 194 -4.22 6.96 -0.46
C ASP A 194 -4.62 8.21 -1.24
N LEU A 195 -4.92 9.33 -0.57
CA LEU A 195 -5.36 10.58 -1.20
C LEU A 195 -4.44 11.01 -2.34
N ARG A 196 -3.11 11.00 -2.12
CA ARG A 196 -2.14 11.40 -3.15
C ARG A 196 -2.22 10.51 -4.39
N ALA A 197 -2.25 9.19 -4.21
CA ALA A 197 -2.38 8.25 -5.32
C ALA A 197 -3.74 8.38 -6.02
N GLY A 198 -4.81 8.64 -5.26
CA GLY A 198 -6.14 8.93 -5.77
C GLY A 198 -6.18 10.20 -6.61
N GLU A 199 -5.59 11.30 -6.15
CA GLU A 199 -5.47 12.56 -6.88
C GLU A 199 -4.67 12.36 -8.17
N GLU A 200 -3.49 11.75 -8.11
CA GLU A 200 -2.67 11.45 -9.28
C GLU A 200 -3.46 10.64 -10.32
N LYS A 201 -4.22 9.61 -9.90
CA LYS A 201 -5.09 8.83 -10.78
C LYS A 201 -6.23 9.65 -11.38
N LEU A 202 -6.92 10.46 -10.58
CA LEU A 202 -8.02 11.31 -11.04
C LEU A 202 -7.54 12.37 -12.04
N ARG A 203 -6.39 13.01 -11.78
CA ARG A 203 -5.76 13.98 -12.69
C ARG A 203 -5.32 13.31 -13.98
N ALA A 204 -4.71 12.13 -13.92
CA ALA A 204 -4.31 11.35 -15.10
C ALA A 204 -5.51 10.95 -15.98
N LEU A 205 -6.70 10.75 -15.38
CA LEU A 205 -7.94 10.47 -16.09
C LEU A 205 -8.67 11.73 -16.60
N GLY A 206 -8.16 12.93 -16.33
CA GLY A 206 -8.71 14.19 -16.83
C GLY A 206 -9.67 14.92 -15.87
N TYR A 207 -9.75 14.51 -14.61
CA TYR A 207 -10.56 15.22 -13.61
C TYR A 207 -9.91 16.55 -13.20
N THR A 208 -10.66 17.65 -13.28
CA THR A 208 -10.20 19.01 -12.96
C THR A 208 -10.82 19.58 -11.69
N GLY A 209 -11.82 18.90 -11.11
CA GLY A 209 -12.49 19.34 -9.89
C GLY A 209 -11.69 19.13 -8.60
N ASP A 210 -12.34 19.44 -7.48
CA ASP A 210 -11.84 19.19 -6.13
C ASP A 210 -11.90 17.69 -5.79
N VAL A 211 -10.88 17.21 -5.07
CA VAL A 211 -10.81 15.83 -4.58
C VAL A 211 -10.87 15.87 -3.06
N ARG A 212 -11.64 14.95 -2.48
CA ARG A 212 -11.73 14.77 -1.03
C ARG A 212 -11.22 13.40 -0.64
N SER A 213 -10.93 13.23 0.64
CA SER A 213 -10.63 11.94 1.25
C SER A 213 -11.44 11.74 2.51
N GLU A 214 -11.79 10.49 2.80
CA GLU A 214 -12.40 10.08 4.07
C GLU A 214 -11.68 8.84 4.61
N ALA A 215 -11.74 8.64 5.93
CA ALA A 215 -11.12 7.50 6.59
C ALA A 215 -11.84 6.17 6.28
N SER A 216 -13.14 6.22 5.98
CA SER A 216 -13.97 5.05 5.73
C SER A 216 -15.09 5.35 4.74
N VAL A 217 -15.67 4.29 4.17
CA VAL A 217 -16.87 4.37 3.32
C VAL A 217 -18.10 4.06 4.18
N PRO A 218 -19.26 4.68 3.92
CA PRO A 218 -20.52 4.34 4.59
C PRO A 218 -21.04 2.92 4.33
N ALA A 219 -20.46 2.20 3.37
CA ALA A 219 -20.86 0.88 2.92
C ALA A 219 -19.64 -0.08 2.93
N GLU A 220 -19.90 -1.38 2.83
CA GLU A 220 -18.88 -2.44 2.91
C GLU A 220 -17.95 -2.54 1.68
N GLY A 221 -17.89 -1.53 0.82
CA GLY A 221 -17.00 -1.55 -0.33
C GLY A 221 -17.04 -0.32 -1.23
N VAL A 222 -16.11 -0.31 -2.19
CA VAL A 222 -15.99 0.69 -3.28
C VAL A 222 -16.09 0.00 -4.65
N PRO A 223 -16.58 0.67 -5.71
CA PRO A 223 -17.10 2.04 -5.70
C PRO A 223 -18.46 2.12 -5.02
N TYR A 224 -18.69 3.20 -4.28
CA TYR A 224 -19.97 3.50 -3.64
C TYR A 224 -20.34 4.95 -3.92
N LEU A 225 -21.54 5.17 -4.47
CA LEU A 225 -22.05 6.51 -4.72
C LEU A 225 -23.13 6.86 -3.70
N ARG A 226 -23.00 8.01 -3.05
CA ARG A 226 -24.07 8.64 -2.28
C ARG A 226 -24.60 9.83 -3.06
N SER A 227 -25.83 9.71 -3.54
CA SER A 227 -26.53 10.81 -4.21
C SER A 227 -26.85 11.96 -3.26
N ALA A 228 -27.18 13.13 -3.81
CA ALA A 228 -27.49 14.34 -3.05
C ALA A 228 -28.73 14.17 -2.14
N ASP A 229 -29.66 13.32 -2.53
CA ASP A 229 -30.86 12.92 -1.80
C ASP A 229 -30.62 11.77 -0.80
N GLY A 230 -29.37 11.37 -0.62
CA GLY A 230 -28.96 10.41 0.40
C GLY A 230 -29.09 8.92 -0.01
N ARG A 231 -29.56 8.62 -1.22
CA ARG A 231 -29.58 7.23 -1.72
C ARG A 231 -28.17 6.74 -2.01
N GLY A 232 -27.89 5.52 -1.56
CA GLY A 232 -26.62 4.83 -1.75
C GLY A 232 -26.67 3.81 -2.89
N PHE A 233 -25.66 3.82 -3.74
CA PHE A 233 -25.49 2.89 -4.85
C PHE A 233 -24.14 2.19 -4.71
N LEU A 234 -24.17 0.90 -4.35
CA LEU A 234 -22.98 0.08 -4.21
C LEU A 234 -22.65 -0.63 -5.54
N GLY A 235 -21.37 -0.61 -5.90
CA GLY A 235 -20.83 -1.30 -7.07
C GLY A 235 -20.89 -0.48 -8.36
N ALA A 236 -20.01 -0.84 -9.30
CA ALA A 236 -19.80 -0.07 -10.52
C ALA A 236 -21.06 0.03 -11.38
N THR A 237 -21.83 -1.07 -11.54
CA THR A 237 -23.05 -1.09 -12.36
C THR A 237 -24.07 -0.07 -11.89
N ARG A 238 -24.40 -0.06 -10.60
CA ARG A 238 -25.39 0.88 -10.04
C ARG A 238 -24.92 2.33 -10.06
N CYS A 239 -23.61 2.56 -9.83
CA CYS A 239 -23.02 3.89 -9.98
C CYS A 239 -23.12 4.39 -11.43
N LEU A 240 -22.91 3.51 -12.41
CA LEU A 240 -23.00 3.82 -13.83
C LEU A 240 -24.43 4.08 -14.28
N GLU A 241 -25.41 3.30 -13.82
CA GLU A 241 -26.84 3.55 -14.07
C GLU A 241 -27.26 4.92 -13.54
N TRP A 242 -26.80 5.29 -12.34
CA TRP A 242 -27.05 6.62 -11.80
C TRP A 242 -26.39 7.71 -12.66
N ALA A 243 -25.12 7.52 -13.05
CA ALA A 243 -24.40 8.48 -13.89
C ALA A 243 -25.09 8.67 -15.24
N GLN A 244 -25.66 7.61 -15.82
CA GLN A 244 -26.39 7.68 -17.08
C GLN A 244 -27.55 8.65 -17.04
N SER A 245 -28.25 8.72 -15.91
CA SER A 245 -29.48 9.52 -15.73
C SER A 245 -29.25 10.90 -15.11
N ASN A 246 -28.07 11.18 -14.55
CA ASN A 246 -27.84 12.39 -13.74
C ASN A 246 -26.63 13.24 -14.19
N LEU A 247 -25.63 12.64 -14.86
CA LEU A 247 -24.48 13.36 -15.41
C LEU A 247 -24.69 13.66 -16.89
#